data_AF-A0A956A3T6-F1
#
_entry.id   AF-A0A956A3T6-F1
#
_cell.length_a   1.000
_cell.length_b   1.000
_cell.length_c   1.000
_cell.angle_alpha   90.00
_cell.angle_beta   90.00
_cell.angle_gamma   90.00
#
_symmetry.space_group_name_H-M   'P 1'
#
loop_
_entity.id
_entity.type
_entity.pdbx_description
1 polymer ?
#
loop_
_entity_poly.entity_id
_entity_poly.type
_entity_poly.pdbx_seq_one_letter_code
_entity_poly.pdbx_strand_id
1 'polypeptide(L)'
;MLRRTLSLGSLALLLALGTAACGDDDGGTTTTDTVSTADTLSPNDTTTADTAVAGPSFDAAHAIFAAKCSPCHTGGGSGGHNMGAADIAAAYADSQLDADIAKCDGLKKGACTIVRIHAGDMPRGAGCTGDPSQDAGNAACLTQAEQDTIQAWIDGGLQPPN
;
A
#
# COMPACT_ATOMS: atom_id res chain seq x y z
N MET A 1 -13.38 -25.53 -52.89
CA MET A 1 -13.99 -26.51 -51.98
C MET A 1 -13.87 -25.99 -50.56
N LEU A 2 -15.00 -25.90 -49.89
CA LEU A 2 -15.27 -25.18 -48.65
C LEU A 2 -15.17 -26.16 -47.47
N ARG A 3 -14.49 -25.78 -46.37
CA ARG A 3 -14.80 -26.31 -45.01
C ARG A 3 -14.19 -25.40 -43.95
N ARG A 4 -15.02 -24.47 -43.47
CA ARG A 4 -14.87 -23.76 -42.20
C ARG A 4 -15.18 -24.73 -41.05
N THR A 5 -14.31 -24.83 -40.07
CA THR A 5 -14.62 -25.42 -38.76
C THR A 5 -14.67 -24.29 -37.73
N LEU A 6 -15.90 -23.91 -37.35
CA LEU A 6 -16.15 -23.12 -36.15
C LEU A 6 -16.01 -24.05 -34.95
N SER A 7 -15.12 -23.72 -34.01
CA SER A 7 -15.15 -24.29 -32.66
C SER A 7 -15.78 -23.27 -31.72
N LEU A 8 -17.03 -23.51 -31.36
CA LEU A 8 -17.69 -22.91 -30.20
C LEU A 8 -17.28 -23.73 -28.98
N GLY A 9 -16.50 -23.14 -28.07
CA GLY A 9 -16.05 -23.78 -26.84
C GLY A 9 -16.29 -22.88 -25.64
N SER A 10 -17.51 -22.97 -25.10
CA SER A 10 -17.97 -22.73 -23.74
C SER A 10 -17.26 -21.67 -22.88
N LEU A 11 -17.95 -20.53 -22.80
CA LEU A 11 -17.89 -19.53 -21.74
C LEU A 11 -18.44 -20.16 -20.43
N ALA A 12 -17.57 -20.49 -19.48
CA ALA A 12 -17.96 -20.86 -18.12
C ALA A 12 -17.75 -19.65 -17.20
N LEU A 13 -18.82 -18.88 -17.04
CA LEU A 13 -18.97 -17.79 -16.09
C LEU A 13 -19.19 -18.40 -14.69
N LEU A 14 -18.15 -18.48 -13.85
CA LEU A 14 -18.32 -18.70 -12.42
C LEU A 14 -18.40 -17.35 -11.71
N LEU A 15 -19.63 -16.93 -11.42
CA LEU A 15 -19.93 -15.95 -10.38
C LEU A 15 -19.63 -16.59 -9.02
N ALA A 16 -18.57 -16.15 -8.35
CA ALA A 16 -18.45 -16.31 -6.90
C ALA A 16 -18.90 -14.99 -6.25
N LEU A 17 -20.16 -14.93 -5.82
CA LEU A 17 -20.61 -13.92 -4.88
C LEU A 17 -19.99 -14.22 -3.51
N GLY A 18 -18.92 -13.51 -3.16
CA GLY A 18 -18.47 -13.37 -1.78
C GLY A 18 -19.30 -12.28 -1.11
N THR A 19 -20.18 -12.68 -0.19
CA THR A 19 -20.97 -11.77 0.64
C THR A 19 -20.04 -10.93 1.52
N ALA A 20 -20.05 -9.62 1.31
CA ALA A 20 -19.59 -8.65 2.28
C ALA A 20 -20.43 -8.80 3.55
N ALA A 21 -19.80 -9.18 4.66
CA ALA A 21 -20.38 -9.05 5.99
C ALA A 21 -19.94 -7.69 6.54
N CYS A 22 -20.77 -6.67 6.29
CA CYS A 22 -20.81 -5.48 7.12
C CYS A 22 -21.46 -5.92 8.46
N GLY A 23 -20.69 -5.87 9.54
CA GLY A 23 -21.23 -5.99 10.88
C GLY A 23 -21.96 -4.71 11.23
N ASP A 24 -23.29 -4.76 11.20
CA ASP A 24 -24.17 -3.85 11.93
C ASP A 24 -24.22 -4.33 13.39
N ASP A 25 -23.60 -3.57 14.30
CA ASP A 25 -23.87 -3.68 15.75
C ASP A 25 -24.50 -2.36 16.20
N ASP A 26 -25.84 -2.39 16.25
CA ASP A 26 -26.70 -1.38 16.85
C ASP A 26 -26.58 -1.38 18.39
N GLY A 27 -26.52 -0.18 18.97
CA GLY A 27 -27.15 0.09 20.27
C GLY A 27 -26.25 0.08 21.49
N GLY A 28 -25.75 1.27 21.85
CA GLY A 28 -25.07 1.50 23.13
C GLY A 28 -25.22 2.95 23.62
N THR A 29 -26.40 3.28 24.10
CA THR A 29 -26.71 4.27 25.16
C THR A 29 -25.86 5.54 25.25
N THR A 30 -26.47 6.66 24.85
CA THR A 30 -26.14 8.01 25.33
C THR A 30 -26.23 8.07 26.85
N THR A 31 -25.06 8.09 27.51
CA THR A 31 -24.96 8.47 28.92
C THR A 31 -24.38 9.88 28.97
N THR A 32 -25.24 10.84 29.28
CA THR A 32 -24.83 12.20 29.64
C THR A 32 -24.23 12.14 31.04
N ASP A 33 -22.90 12.10 31.15
CA ASP A 33 -22.23 12.32 32.42
C ASP A 33 -21.69 13.75 32.51
N THR A 34 -22.43 14.47 33.35
CA THR A 34 -22.14 15.66 34.12
C THR A 34 -20.65 15.95 34.36
N VAL A 35 -20.27 17.19 34.10
CA VAL A 35 -19.02 17.83 34.55
C VAL A 35 -18.79 17.53 36.04
N SER A 36 -17.66 16.89 36.36
CA SER A 36 -17.05 16.97 37.68
C SER A 36 -15.58 17.39 37.58
N THR A 37 -15.33 18.51 38.23
CA THR A 37 -14.06 19.19 38.48
C THR A 37 -13.11 18.37 39.36
N ALA A 38 -11.81 18.62 39.15
CA ALA A 38 -10.64 18.21 39.93
C ALA A 38 -10.01 16.86 39.55
N ASP A 39 -9.30 16.86 38.41
CA ASP A 39 -8.27 15.85 38.15
C ASP A 39 -7.06 16.17 39.04
N THR A 40 -6.89 15.33 40.04
CA THR A 40 -5.74 15.30 40.92
C THR A 40 -4.61 14.67 40.14
N LEU A 41 -3.64 15.47 39.70
CA LEU A 41 -2.40 14.99 39.08
C LEU A 41 -1.83 13.83 39.91
N SER A 42 -2.00 12.61 39.41
CA SER A 42 -1.39 11.42 39.99
C SER A 42 0.09 11.44 39.60
N PRO A 43 1.04 11.53 40.56
CA PRO A 43 2.47 11.66 40.25
C PRO A 43 3.12 10.36 39.72
N ASN A 44 2.31 9.34 39.42
CA ASN A 44 2.76 8.03 38.94
C ASN A 44 2.31 7.71 37.51
N ASP A 45 1.96 8.73 36.71
CA ASP A 45 1.78 8.56 35.27
C ASP A 45 3.15 8.28 34.63
N THR A 46 3.56 7.02 34.76
CA THR A 46 4.74 6.47 34.12
C THR A 46 4.40 6.44 32.64
N THR A 47 4.82 7.49 31.95
CA THR A 47 4.82 7.60 30.49
C THR A 47 5.50 6.34 29.96
N THR A 48 4.69 5.34 29.62
CA THR A 48 5.18 4.14 28.97
C THR A 48 5.58 4.64 27.60
N ALA A 49 6.89 4.84 27.40
CA ALA A 49 7.43 5.18 26.10
C ALA A 49 6.92 4.11 25.15
N ASP A 50 5.99 4.51 24.28
CA ASP A 50 5.41 3.66 23.26
C ASP A 50 6.60 3.14 22.46
N THR A 51 6.94 1.88 22.71
CA THR A 51 8.06 1.24 22.05
C THR A 51 7.56 0.99 20.66
N ALA A 52 7.80 1.95 19.78
CA ALA A 52 7.45 1.87 18.37
C ALA A 52 7.89 0.48 17.89
N VAL A 53 6.90 -0.38 17.63
CA VAL A 53 7.16 -1.72 17.14
C VAL A 53 7.83 -1.53 15.79
N ALA A 54 9.08 -1.95 15.67
CA ALA A 54 9.78 -1.90 14.40
C ALA A 54 8.94 -2.67 13.37
N GLY A 55 8.50 -1.99 12.32
CA GLY A 55 7.71 -2.63 11.26
C GLY A 55 8.57 -3.59 10.42
N PRO A 56 7.98 -4.20 9.38
CA PRO A 56 8.71 -5.12 8.52
C PRO A 56 9.92 -4.44 7.85
N SER A 57 10.95 -5.21 7.54
CA SER A 57 12.11 -4.76 6.77
C SER A 57 11.73 -4.40 5.34
N PHE A 58 12.64 -3.71 4.64
CA PHE A 58 12.44 -3.34 3.24
C PHE A 58 12.29 -4.54 2.28
N ASP A 59 12.71 -5.75 2.67
CA ASP A 59 12.70 -6.94 1.81
C ASP A 59 11.32 -7.23 1.17
N ALA A 60 10.26 -7.15 1.98
CA ALA A 60 8.91 -7.45 1.51
C ALA A 60 8.38 -6.37 0.55
N ALA A 61 8.61 -5.09 0.88
CA ALA A 61 8.23 -3.97 0.01
C ALA A 61 9.06 -3.97 -1.29
N HIS A 62 10.35 -4.29 -1.21
CA HIS A 62 11.25 -4.36 -2.35
C HIS A 62 10.83 -5.45 -3.35
N ALA A 63 10.40 -6.62 -2.87
CA ALA A 63 9.88 -7.66 -3.76
C ALA A 63 8.72 -7.14 -4.64
N ILE A 64 7.84 -6.31 -4.07
CA ILE A 64 6.72 -5.67 -4.79
C ILE A 64 7.25 -4.62 -5.78
N PHE A 65 8.17 -3.75 -5.34
CA PHE A 65 8.76 -2.72 -6.21
C PHE A 65 9.53 -3.34 -7.39
N ALA A 66 10.29 -4.41 -7.14
CA ALA A 66 11.00 -5.15 -8.18
C ALA A 66 10.03 -5.80 -9.17
N ALA A 67 8.91 -6.36 -8.70
CA ALA A 67 7.93 -7.02 -9.56
C ALA A 67 7.10 -6.04 -10.41
N LYS A 68 6.65 -4.93 -9.81
CA LYS A 68 5.64 -4.04 -10.41
C LYS A 68 6.22 -2.72 -10.94
N CYS A 69 7.34 -2.26 -10.37
CA CYS A 69 7.87 -0.91 -10.63
C CYS A 69 9.19 -0.93 -11.42
N SER A 70 9.92 -2.04 -11.44
CA SER A 70 11.23 -2.17 -12.10
C SER A 70 11.25 -1.77 -13.59
N PRO A 71 10.18 -1.94 -14.40
CA PRO A 71 10.23 -1.51 -15.81
C PRO A 71 10.45 0.01 -15.99
N CYS A 72 10.17 0.83 -14.97
CA CYS A 72 10.31 2.28 -15.02
C CYS A 72 11.22 2.85 -13.91
N HIS A 73 11.33 2.19 -12.77
CA HIS A 73 12.07 2.67 -11.58
C HIS A 73 13.36 1.89 -11.36
N THR A 74 14.18 1.83 -12.41
CA THR A 74 15.56 1.30 -12.42
C THR A 74 16.50 2.41 -12.88
N GLY A 75 17.82 2.31 -12.60
CA GLY A 75 18.95 3.25 -12.84
C GLY A 75 18.94 4.26 -14.01
N GLY A 76 18.06 4.12 -14.99
CA GLY A 76 17.88 5.00 -16.13
C GLY A 76 16.48 4.92 -16.75
N GLY A 77 15.49 4.44 -16.00
CA GLY A 77 14.10 4.34 -16.43
C GLY A 77 13.36 5.66 -16.36
N SER A 78 12.13 5.68 -16.90
CA SER A 78 11.29 6.88 -16.97
C SER A 78 10.83 7.42 -15.62
N GLY A 79 11.00 6.64 -14.54
CA GLY A 79 10.64 7.01 -13.17
C GLY A 79 11.65 7.92 -12.47
N GLY A 80 12.87 8.05 -13.01
CA GLY A 80 13.89 8.98 -12.49
C GLY A 80 14.52 8.59 -11.15
N HIS A 81 14.29 7.36 -10.68
CA HIS A 81 14.84 6.84 -9.42
C HIS A 81 14.82 5.29 -9.41
N ASN A 82 15.40 4.67 -8.39
CA ASN A 82 15.89 3.28 -8.42
C ASN A 82 15.20 2.32 -7.45
N MET A 83 14.03 2.68 -6.91
CA MET A 83 13.35 1.86 -5.90
C MET A 83 12.91 0.47 -6.40
N GLY A 84 12.75 0.28 -7.72
CA GLY A 84 12.48 -1.01 -8.34
C GLY A 84 13.72 -1.72 -8.86
N ALA A 85 14.93 -1.24 -8.56
CA ALA A 85 16.18 -1.86 -9.00
C ALA A 85 16.41 -3.21 -8.30
N ALA A 86 17.07 -4.14 -8.99
CA ALA A 86 17.38 -5.47 -8.44
C ALA A 86 18.34 -5.43 -7.24
N ASP A 87 19.22 -4.43 -7.18
CA ASP A 87 20.06 -4.17 -6.02
C ASP A 87 19.20 -3.56 -4.90
N ILE A 88 18.87 -4.38 -3.90
CA ILE A 88 18.02 -3.98 -2.76
C ILE A 88 18.65 -2.88 -1.91
N ALA A 89 19.98 -2.85 -1.77
CA ALA A 89 20.65 -1.82 -0.98
C ALA A 89 20.60 -0.46 -1.70
N ALA A 90 20.81 -0.45 -3.02
CA ALA A 90 20.66 0.76 -3.83
C ALA A 90 19.20 1.24 -3.89
N ALA A 91 18.26 0.32 -4.03
CA ALA A 91 16.82 0.62 -4.02
C ALA A 91 16.38 1.19 -2.66
N TYR A 92 16.87 0.62 -1.56
CA TYR A 92 16.62 1.14 -0.22
C TYR A 92 17.20 2.54 -0.05
N ALA A 93 18.47 2.75 -0.39
CA ALA A 93 19.10 4.07 -0.28
C ALA A 93 18.34 5.15 -1.06
N ASP A 94 17.87 4.83 -2.26
CA ASP A 94 17.05 5.75 -3.06
C ASP A 94 15.67 6.00 -2.44
N SER A 95 15.06 5.00 -1.82
CA SER A 95 13.78 5.16 -1.10
C SER A 95 13.85 6.15 0.08
N GLN A 96 15.05 6.34 0.66
CA GLN A 96 15.29 7.26 1.78
C GLN A 96 15.56 8.71 1.36
N LEU A 97 15.67 8.98 0.06
CA LEU A 97 15.80 10.33 -0.46
C LEU A 97 14.47 11.08 -0.37
N ASP A 98 14.53 12.41 -0.32
CA ASP A 98 13.33 13.24 -0.35
C ASP A 98 12.59 13.11 -1.69
N ALA A 99 11.27 13.13 -1.65
CA ALA A 99 10.45 13.12 -2.85
C ALA A 99 10.45 14.50 -3.50
N ASP A 100 10.87 14.58 -4.76
CA ASP A 100 10.93 15.83 -5.54
C ASP A 100 9.63 16.05 -6.35
N ILE A 101 8.47 15.89 -5.70
CA ILE A 101 7.17 16.18 -6.31
C ILE A 101 6.25 16.86 -5.28
N ALA A 102 5.53 17.90 -5.71
CA ALA A 102 4.70 18.72 -4.83
C ALA A 102 3.64 17.95 -4.03
N LYS A 103 3.11 16.84 -4.57
CA LYS A 103 2.10 16.02 -3.88
C LYS A 103 2.67 15.16 -2.74
N CYS A 104 3.98 15.10 -2.61
CA CYS A 104 4.70 14.35 -1.57
C CYS A 104 5.63 15.27 -0.78
N ASP A 105 5.27 16.55 -0.66
CA ASP A 105 6.08 17.52 0.08
C ASP A 105 6.34 17.03 1.52
N GLY A 106 7.60 17.13 1.94
CA GLY A 106 8.05 16.63 3.25
C GLY A 106 8.15 15.11 3.40
N LEU A 107 7.87 14.31 2.36
CA LEU A 107 7.97 12.85 2.41
C LEU A 107 9.26 12.33 1.77
N LYS A 108 9.71 11.15 2.22
CA LYS A 108 10.69 10.34 1.49
C LYS A 108 10.06 9.71 0.25
N LYS A 109 10.86 9.39 -0.76
CA LYS A 109 10.39 8.65 -1.96
C LYS A 109 9.67 7.35 -1.57
N GLY A 110 10.21 6.64 -0.57
CA GLY A 110 9.63 5.44 0.05
C GLY A 110 8.20 5.64 0.55
N ALA A 111 7.94 6.71 1.29
CA ALA A 111 6.60 7.03 1.78
C ALA A 111 5.70 7.63 0.68
N CYS A 112 6.27 8.35 -0.28
CA CYS A 112 5.54 8.93 -1.41
C CYS A 112 4.95 7.86 -2.36
N THR A 113 5.54 6.66 -2.46
CA THR A 113 5.02 5.62 -3.36
C THR A 113 3.58 5.26 -3.07
N ILE A 114 3.19 5.10 -1.79
CA ILE A 114 1.80 4.74 -1.45
C ILE A 114 0.82 5.85 -1.82
N VAL A 115 1.22 7.12 -1.69
CA VAL A 115 0.43 8.28 -2.14
C VAL A 115 0.18 8.21 -3.65
N ARG A 116 1.18 7.81 -4.44
CA ARG A 116 1.04 7.65 -5.90
C ARG A 116 0.19 6.45 -6.28
N ILE A 117 0.30 5.35 -5.55
CA ILE A 117 -0.48 4.13 -5.76
C ILE A 117 -1.95 4.40 -5.47
N HIS A 118 -2.29 4.94 -4.29
CA HIS A 118 -3.67 5.26 -3.92
C HIS A 118 -4.32 6.33 -4.81
N ALA A 119 -3.52 7.20 -5.43
CA ALA A 119 -4.02 8.16 -6.40
C ALA A 119 -4.26 7.57 -7.81
N GLY A 120 -3.94 6.30 -8.05
CA GLY A 120 -4.03 5.66 -9.36
C GLY A 120 -2.95 6.11 -10.36
N ASP A 121 -1.96 6.90 -9.93
CA ASP A 121 -0.89 7.37 -10.81
C ASP A 121 0.10 6.25 -11.17
N MET A 122 0.18 5.22 -10.33
CA MET A 122 1.14 4.14 -10.43
C MET A 122 0.47 2.76 -10.30
N PRO A 123 0.85 1.78 -11.16
CA PRO A 123 1.79 1.92 -12.28
C PRO A 123 1.26 2.78 -13.44
N ARG A 124 2.13 3.63 -14.00
CA ARG A 124 1.72 4.61 -15.02
C ARG A 124 1.17 3.93 -16.28
N GLY A 125 -0.03 4.32 -16.69
CA GLY A 125 -0.67 3.82 -17.90
C GLY A 125 -1.24 2.41 -17.80
N ALA A 126 -1.19 1.79 -16.62
CA ALA A 126 -1.80 0.48 -16.38
C ALA A 126 -3.32 0.55 -16.20
N GLY A 127 -3.89 1.75 -16.04
CA GLY A 127 -5.33 1.93 -15.80
C GLY A 127 -5.76 1.57 -14.38
N CYS A 128 -4.84 1.65 -13.41
CA CYS A 128 -5.15 1.42 -12.00
C CYS A 128 -5.85 2.63 -11.40
N THR A 129 -6.81 2.36 -10.51
CA THR A 129 -7.54 3.40 -9.78
C THR A 129 -6.89 3.71 -8.45
N GLY A 130 -6.07 2.79 -7.93
CA GLY A 130 -5.53 2.85 -6.57
C GLY A 130 -6.39 2.12 -5.55
N ASP A 131 -7.61 1.72 -5.93
CA ASP A 131 -8.52 0.91 -5.12
C ASP A 131 -8.42 -0.57 -5.55
N PRO A 132 -7.87 -1.46 -4.69
CA PRO A 132 -7.72 -2.87 -5.01
C PRO A 132 -9.02 -3.60 -5.35
N SER A 133 -10.17 -3.13 -4.85
CA SER A 133 -11.47 -3.74 -5.15
C SER A 133 -11.92 -3.48 -6.59
N GLN A 134 -11.58 -2.31 -7.14
CA GLN A 134 -11.83 -1.95 -8.53
C GLN A 134 -10.76 -2.51 -9.47
N ASP A 135 -9.54 -2.70 -8.95
CA ASP A 135 -8.37 -3.12 -9.71
C ASP A 135 -8.18 -4.66 -9.75
N ALA A 136 -9.04 -5.44 -9.08
CA ALA A 136 -8.87 -6.89 -8.87
C ALA A 136 -8.68 -7.75 -10.14
N GLY A 137 -9.16 -7.28 -11.30
CA GLY A 137 -8.98 -7.94 -12.60
C GLY A 137 -7.71 -7.56 -13.36
N ASN A 138 -6.95 -6.59 -12.86
CA ASN A 138 -5.80 -6.02 -13.54
C ASN A 138 -4.49 -6.42 -12.85
N ALA A 139 -3.83 -7.45 -13.37
CA ALA A 139 -2.59 -7.98 -12.81
C ALA A 139 -1.42 -6.97 -12.77
N ALA A 140 -1.51 -5.85 -13.51
CA ALA A 140 -0.53 -4.78 -13.41
C ALA A 140 -0.70 -3.92 -12.15
N CYS A 141 -1.92 -3.83 -11.61
CA CYS A 141 -2.20 -3.08 -10.39
C CYS A 141 -1.73 -3.82 -9.14
N LEU A 142 -1.63 -3.08 -8.04
CA LEU A 142 -1.31 -3.66 -6.74
C LEU A 142 -2.60 -4.16 -6.08
N THR A 143 -2.51 -5.35 -5.50
CA THR A 143 -3.53 -5.93 -4.63
C THR A 143 -3.54 -5.26 -3.27
N GLN A 144 -4.59 -5.50 -2.48
CA GLN A 144 -4.69 -4.98 -1.11
C GLN A 144 -3.49 -5.43 -0.26
N ALA A 145 -3.15 -6.72 -0.30
CA ALA A 145 -2.03 -7.26 0.48
C ALA A 145 -0.68 -6.63 0.10
N GLU A 146 -0.47 -6.29 -1.18
CA GLU A 146 0.74 -5.60 -1.63
C GLU A 146 0.77 -4.15 -1.11
N GLN A 147 -0.36 -3.43 -1.17
CA GLN A 147 -0.46 -2.08 -0.61
C GLN A 147 -0.25 -2.09 0.92
N ASP A 148 -0.85 -3.04 1.63
CA ASP A 148 -0.69 -3.20 3.08
C ASP A 148 0.76 -3.51 3.46
N THR A 149 1.47 -4.31 2.66
CA THR A 149 2.90 -4.61 2.87
C THR A 149 3.75 -3.34 2.78
N ILE A 150 3.50 -2.51 1.77
CA ILE A 150 4.22 -1.23 1.60
C ILE A 150 3.85 -0.27 2.74
N GLN A 151 2.57 -0.17 3.09
CA GLN A 151 2.10 0.70 4.16
C GLN A 151 2.71 0.28 5.51
N ALA A 152 2.73 -1.01 5.84
CA ALA A 152 3.33 -1.52 7.07
C ALA A 152 4.83 -1.19 7.16
N TRP A 153 5.58 -1.27 6.05
CA TRP A 153 6.99 -0.85 6.02
C TRP A 153 7.15 0.66 6.26
N ILE A 154 6.26 1.49 5.70
CA ILE A 154 6.23 2.95 5.92
C ILE A 154 5.91 3.26 7.40
N ASP A 155 4.85 2.66 7.94
CA ASP A 155 4.43 2.83 9.33
C ASP A 155 5.50 2.34 10.32
N GLY A 156 6.25 1.31 9.90
CA GLY A 156 7.44 0.81 10.59
C GLY A 156 8.62 1.77 10.60
N GLY A 157 8.55 2.93 9.96
CA GLY A 157 9.64 3.90 9.88
C GLY A 157 10.64 3.61 8.75
N LEU A 158 10.19 2.99 7.66
CA LEU A 158 11.01 2.69 6.47
C LEU A 158 12.26 1.86 6.82
N GLN A 159 12.09 0.76 7.57
CA GLN A 159 13.20 -0.07 8.05
C GLN A 159 14.11 -0.57 6.89
N PRO A 160 15.43 -0.73 7.12
CA PRO A 160 16.36 -1.27 6.12
C PRO A 160 16.05 -2.73 5.74
N PRO A 161 16.66 -3.25 4.67
CA PRO A 161 16.68 -4.69 4.42
C PRO A 161 17.45 -5.44 5.54
N ASN A 162 17.09 -6.70 5.77
CA ASN A 162 17.74 -7.57 6.77
C ASN A 162 19.08 -8.15 6.31
#